data_AF-A0A939ZAZ7-F1
#
_entry.id   AF-A0A939ZAZ7-F1
#
_cell.length_a   1.000
_cell.length_b   1.000
_cell.length_c   1.000
_cell.angle_alpha   90.00
_cell.angle_beta   90.00
_cell.angle_gamma   90.00
#
_symmetry.space_group_name_H-M   'P 1'
#
loop_
_entity.id
_entity.type
_entity.pdbx_description
1 polymer ?
#
loop_
_entity_poly.entity_id
_entity_poly.type
_entity_poly.pdbx_seq_one_letter_code
_entity_poly.pdbx_strand_id
1 'polypeptide(L)'
;MLPIRFIAESFGFAVSWNGDTRQITITNTGWHFSLCDIPAFSGSPYVTYNSNIPMFSGGQISSASYEYYGELDSLGRCTGCIASVGRDIMPTEERGEIGMIKPSGWHTVKYDIVDGKYLYNRCHLIGFQLTGENANEKNLITGTRYLNKEGMLPFENKVGNYVRRTGNHVMYRAMPIFGGSNSLASGVLLEAFSVEDNGAGICFCVFCYNAHPGIYINYANGDSCQESANAAVTRQVTSAYILNTNSKKFHYPSCTSAALISERNRRESNKTRNELIAEGYSPCGICKP
;
A
#
# COMPACT_ATOMS: atom_id res chain seq x y z
N MET A 1 -21.04 5.64 -16.03
CA MET A 1 -19.95 4.78 -16.54
C MET A 1 -18.67 5.59 -16.53
N LEU A 2 -17.62 5.08 -15.87
CA LEU A 2 -16.30 5.73 -15.93
C LEU A 2 -15.61 5.38 -17.25
N PRO A 3 -14.93 6.34 -17.90
CA PRO A 3 -14.25 6.08 -19.17
C PRO A 3 -13.20 4.96 -19.04
N ILE A 4 -13.06 4.11 -20.07
CA ILE A 4 -12.02 3.06 -20.11
C ILE A 4 -10.61 3.61 -19.82
N ARG A 5 -10.36 4.85 -20.25
CA ARG A 5 -9.13 5.60 -19.96
C ARG A 5 -8.86 5.71 -18.47
N PHE A 6 -9.89 6.05 -17.70
CA PHE A 6 -9.81 6.26 -16.26
C PHE A 6 -9.44 4.98 -15.51
N ILE A 7 -10.07 3.86 -15.90
CA ILE A 7 -9.79 2.53 -15.34
C ILE A 7 -8.36 2.11 -15.70
N ALA A 8 -8.00 2.16 -16.98
CA ALA A 8 -6.68 1.75 -17.46
C ALA A 8 -5.54 2.57 -16.84
N GLU A 9 -5.68 3.89 -16.76
CA GLU A 9 -4.68 4.76 -16.12
C GLU A 9 -4.56 4.54 -14.61
N SER A 10 -5.60 4.00 -13.96
CA SER A 10 -5.53 3.62 -12.53
C SER A 10 -4.70 2.37 -12.28
N PHE A 11 -4.43 1.58 -13.32
CA PHE A 11 -3.60 0.37 -13.27
C PHE A 11 -2.24 0.55 -13.95
N GLY A 12 -1.77 1.80 -14.13
CA GLY A 12 -0.45 2.06 -14.71
C GLY A 12 -0.39 1.87 -16.24
N PHE A 13 -1.53 1.91 -16.92
CA PHE A 13 -1.55 1.94 -18.39
C PHE A 13 -1.72 3.37 -18.90
N ALA A 14 -1.09 3.70 -20.03
CA ALA A 14 -1.36 4.91 -20.78
C ALA A 14 -2.44 4.61 -21.81
N VAL A 15 -3.45 5.48 -21.93
CA VAL A 15 -4.47 5.38 -22.98
C VAL A 15 -4.33 6.53 -23.95
N SER A 16 -4.12 6.20 -25.23
CA SER A 16 -4.09 7.16 -26.34
C SER A 16 -5.22 6.90 -27.32
N TRP A 17 -5.65 7.97 -28.00
CA TRP A 17 -6.66 7.93 -29.05
C TRP A 17 -6.06 8.49 -30.35
N ASN A 18 -6.18 7.73 -31.42
CA ASN A 18 -5.88 8.18 -32.78
C ASN A 18 -7.20 8.49 -33.50
N GLY A 19 -7.44 9.78 -33.76
CA GLY A 19 -8.67 10.26 -34.40
C GLY A 19 -8.82 9.85 -35.87
N ASP A 20 -7.70 9.69 -36.58
CA ASP A 20 -7.68 9.35 -38.00
C ASP A 20 -8.01 7.88 -38.24
N THR A 21 -7.43 6.99 -37.42
CA THR A 21 -7.66 5.54 -37.52
C THR A 21 -8.81 5.04 -36.65
N ARG A 22 -9.38 5.92 -35.82
CA ARG A 22 -10.37 5.58 -34.80
C ARG A 22 -9.92 4.46 -33.84
N GLN A 23 -8.64 4.45 -33.49
CA GLN A 23 -8.05 3.43 -32.61
C GLN A 23 -7.75 3.96 -31.21
N ILE A 24 -8.06 3.15 -30.20
CA ILE A 24 -7.62 3.35 -28.82
C ILE A 24 -6.45 2.41 -28.57
N THR A 25 -5.33 2.93 -28.09
CA THR A 25 -4.17 2.12 -27.68
C THR A 25 -4.00 2.21 -26.17
N ILE A 26 -3.98 1.06 -25.51
CA ILE A 26 -3.70 0.93 -24.08
C ILE A 26 -2.31 0.32 -23.95
N THR A 27 -1.35 1.11 -23.47
CA THR A 27 0.05 0.70 -23.34
C THR A 27 0.40 0.57 -21.88
N ASN A 28 0.99 -0.56 -21.46
CA ASN A 28 1.55 -0.66 -20.12
C ASN A 28 2.72 0.34 -20.02
N THR A 29 2.66 1.26 -19.04
CA THR A 29 3.70 2.30 -18.89
C THR A 29 5.00 1.77 -18.30
N GLY A 30 5.03 0.49 -17.89
CA GLY A 30 6.13 -0.10 -17.14
C GLY A 30 6.20 0.38 -15.69
N TRP A 31 5.31 1.28 -15.26
CA TRP A 31 5.18 1.65 -13.86
C TRP A 31 4.56 0.49 -13.09
N HIS A 32 5.35 -0.09 -12.19
CA HIS A 32 4.91 -1.15 -11.30
C HIS A 32 5.23 -0.73 -9.88
N PHE A 33 4.22 -0.65 -9.02
CA PHE A 33 4.46 -0.54 -7.59
C PHE A 33 5.16 -1.83 -7.13
N SER A 34 6.37 -1.71 -6.58
CA SER A 34 7.08 -2.85 -6.05
C SER A 34 7.14 -2.81 -4.53
N LEU A 35 6.70 -3.90 -3.89
CA LEU A 35 6.86 -4.05 -2.44
C LEU A 35 8.32 -4.02 -2.00
N CYS A 36 9.29 -4.29 -2.88
CA CYS A 36 10.71 -4.20 -2.54
C CYS A 36 11.19 -2.77 -2.28
N ASP A 37 10.47 -1.77 -2.81
CA ASP A 37 10.81 -0.36 -2.64
C ASP A 37 10.27 0.19 -1.32
N ILE A 38 9.43 -0.59 -0.62
CA ILE A 38 8.89 -0.25 0.69
C ILE A 38 9.82 -0.82 1.77
N PRO A 39 10.33 0.03 2.68
CA PRO A 39 11.11 -0.44 3.82
C PRO A 39 10.33 -1.46 4.65
N ALA A 40 11.05 -2.35 5.35
CA ALA A 40 10.40 -3.24 6.31
C ALA A 40 9.71 -2.44 7.42
N PHE A 41 8.58 -2.96 7.91
CA PHE A 41 7.88 -2.36 9.04
C PHE A 41 8.80 -2.30 10.27
N SER A 42 8.96 -1.10 10.82
CA SER A 42 9.87 -0.81 11.94
C SER A 42 9.15 -0.23 13.15
N GLY A 43 7.82 -0.18 13.12
CA GLY A 43 6.96 0.42 14.14
C GLY A 43 6.16 1.61 13.62
N SER A 44 6.68 2.36 12.64
CA SER A 44 5.95 3.47 12.03
C SER A 44 4.73 2.99 11.21
N PRO A 45 3.55 3.62 11.34
CA PRO A 45 2.32 3.15 10.69
C PRO A 45 2.31 3.30 9.17
N TYR A 46 3.13 4.19 8.63
CA TYR A 46 3.27 4.42 7.20
C TYR A 46 4.68 4.90 6.83
N VAL A 47 4.98 4.89 5.53
CA VAL A 47 6.13 5.60 4.92
C VAL A 47 5.66 6.47 3.78
N THR A 48 6.41 7.53 3.46
CA THR A 48 6.20 8.28 2.23
C THR A 48 6.68 7.47 1.02
N TYR A 49 5.86 7.41 -0.02
CA TYR A 49 6.19 6.79 -1.29
C TYR A 49 6.27 7.85 -2.39
N ASN A 50 7.07 7.61 -3.43
CA ASN A 50 7.23 8.54 -4.57
C ASN A 50 7.51 10.00 -4.15
N SER A 51 8.40 10.20 -3.17
CA SER A 51 8.68 11.53 -2.59
C SER A 51 7.45 12.27 -2.06
N ASN A 52 6.43 11.51 -1.62
CA ASN A 52 5.12 11.99 -1.18
C ASN A 52 4.30 12.70 -2.29
N ILE A 53 4.61 12.43 -3.56
CA ILE A 53 3.93 13.02 -4.72
C ILE A 53 2.92 12.00 -5.28
N PRO A 54 1.61 12.34 -5.35
CA PRO A 54 0.60 11.49 -5.98
C PRO A 54 0.88 11.24 -7.47
N MET A 55 0.46 10.07 -7.95
CA MET A 55 0.67 9.61 -9.32
C MET A 55 -0.64 9.59 -10.11
N PHE A 56 -1.46 10.63 -9.93
CA PHE A 56 -2.65 10.81 -10.76
C PHE A 56 -2.24 11.32 -12.15
N SER A 57 -2.82 10.73 -13.20
CA SER A 57 -2.73 11.31 -14.54
C SER A 57 -3.63 12.55 -14.61
N GLY A 58 -3.31 13.48 -15.52
CA GLY A 58 -4.17 14.65 -15.75
C GLY A 58 -5.61 14.29 -16.15
N GLY A 59 -5.81 13.12 -16.78
CA GLY A 59 -7.14 12.62 -17.13
C GLY A 59 -7.95 12.05 -15.97
N GLN A 60 -7.31 11.74 -14.83
CA GLN A 60 -7.97 11.28 -13.61
C GLN A 60 -8.47 12.43 -12.74
N ILE A 61 -7.79 13.58 -12.80
CA ILE A 61 -8.08 14.75 -11.96
C ILE A 61 -9.41 15.37 -12.41
N SER A 62 -10.38 15.42 -11.49
CA SER A 62 -11.74 15.89 -11.76
C SER A 62 -12.29 16.67 -10.57
N SER A 63 -12.87 17.83 -10.83
CA SER A 63 -13.66 18.62 -9.87
C SER A 63 -15.16 18.23 -9.88
N ALA A 64 -15.49 17.08 -10.46
CA ALA A 64 -16.80 16.47 -10.34
C ALA A 64 -16.67 15.22 -9.47
N SER A 65 -17.53 15.12 -8.46
CA SER A 65 -17.56 14.00 -7.54
C SER A 65 -17.90 12.68 -8.23
N TYR A 66 -17.16 11.63 -7.86
CA TYR A 66 -17.48 10.26 -8.20
C TYR A 66 -16.72 9.31 -7.27
N GLU A 67 -17.13 8.06 -7.28
CA GLU A 67 -16.45 6.96 -6.63
C GLU A 67 -16.39 5.74 -7.56
N TYR A 68 -15.33 4.96 -7.42
CA TYR A 68 -15.11 3.73 -8.13
C TYR A 68 -14.46 2.71 -7.20
N TYR A 69 -15.08 1.55 -7.15
CA TYR A 69 -14.59 0.39 -6.43
C TYR A 69 -14.25 -0.69 -7.45
N GLY A 70 -12.97 -1.05 -7.54
CA GLY A 70 -12.53 -2.07 -8.50
C GLY A 70 -13.15 -3.44 -8.20
N GLU A 71 -13.37 -4.23 -9.25
CA GLU A 71 -13.81 -5.62 -9.08
C GLU A 71 -12.82 -6.40 -8.22
N LEU A 72 -13.33 -7.37 -7.47
CA LEU A 72 -12.47 -8.31 -6.77
C LEU A 72 -11.60 -9.05 -7.79
N ASP A 73 -10.35 -9.34 -7.42
CA ASP A 73 -9.48 -10.14 -8.27
C ASP A 73 -9.90 -11.63 -8.28
N SER A 74 -9.19 -12.44 -9.06
CA SER A 74 -9.49 -13.88 -9.17
C SER A 74 -9.35 -14.68 -7.87
N LEU A 75 -8.75 -14.09 -6.83
CA LEU A 75 -8.61 -14.67 -5.49
C LEU A 75 -9.64 -14.09 -4.50
N GLY A 76 -10.60 -13.29 -4.99
CA GLY A 76 -11.64 -12.64 -4.18
C GLY A 76 -11.11 -11.48 -3.33
N ARG A 77 -10.00 -10.86 -3.73
CA ARG A 77 -9.35 -9.77 -2.98
C ARG A 77 -9.76 -8.41 -3.54
N CYS A 78 -9.92 -7.41 -2.68
CA CYS A 78 -10.17 -6.04 -3.13
C CYS A 78 -9.03 -5.55 -4.03
N THR A 79 -9.39 -4.77 -5.03
CA THR A 79 -8.45 -4.05 -5.88
C THR A 79 -8.53 -2.54 -5.58
N GLY A 80 -7.93 -1.71 -6.44
CA GLY A 80 -7.86 -0.27 -6.22
C GLY A 80 -9.24 0.40 -6.20
N CYS A 81 -9.42 1.30 -5.24
CA CYS A 81 -10.55 2.20 -5.16
C CYS A 81 -10.09 3.63 -5.44
N ILE A 82 -10.90 4.42 -6.13
CA ILE A 82 -10.60 5.82 -6.45
C ILE A 82 -11.86 6.67 -6.39
N ALA A 83 -11.73 7.89 -5.90
CA ALA A 83 -12.82 8.86 -5.85
C ALA A 83 -12.30 10.27 -6.14
N SER A 84 -13.17 11.12 -6.70
CA SER A 84 -13.08 12.55 -6.50
C SER A 84 -14.03 12.91 -5.36
N VAL A 85 -13.47 13.16 -4.18
CA VAL A 85 -14.23 13.39 -2.96
C VAL A 85 -14.65 14.85 -2.92
N GLY A 86 -15.93 15.11 -3.20
CA GLY A 86 -16.60 16.38 -2.95
C GLY A 86 -17.64 16.26 -1.84
N ARG A 87 -18.17 17.41 -1.40
CA ARG A 87 -19.09 17.49 -0.26
C ARG A 87 -20.42 16.78 -0.50
N ASP A 88 -20.84 16.67 -1.76
CA ASP A 88 -22.10 16.07 -2.20
C ASP A 88 -22.15 14.55 -2.06
N ILE A 89 -20.99 13.87 -2.05
CA ILE A 89 -20.89 12.42 -1.83
C ILE A 89 -20.48 12.07 -0.39
N MET A 90 -20.22 13.05 0.48
CA MET A 90 -19.96 12.78 1.89
C MET A 90 -21.24 12.32 2.61
N PRO A 91 -21.13 11.49 3.67
CA PRO A 91 -22.30 10.98 4.37
C PRO A 91 -23.14 12.09 5.01
N THR A 92 -24.45 12.01 4.82
CA THR A 92 -25.47 12.79 5.54
C THR A 92 -26.12 12.00 6.68
N GLU A 93 -25.89 10.69 6.72
CA GLU A 93 -26.46 9.76 7.69
C GLU A 93 -25.37 9.11 8.56
N GLU A 94 -25.80 8.43 9.62
CA GLU A 94 -24.90 7.64 10.46
C GLU A 94 -24.40 6.38 9.73
N ARG A 95 -23.22 5.90 10.13
CA ARG A 95 -22.61 4.71 9.56
C ARG A 95 -23.42 3.47 9.91
N GLY A 96 -23.74 2.67 8.90
CA GLY A 96 -24.45 1.39 9.07
C GLY A 96 -23.53 0.23 9.49
N GLU A 97 -24.14 -0.94 9.67
CA GLU A 97 -23.42 -2.16 9.99
C GLU A 97 -22.67 -2.72 8.77
N ILE A 98 -21.45 -3.22 9.01
CA ILE A 98 -20.61 -3.87 7.99
C ILE A 98 -20.20 -5.30 8.39
N GLY A 99 -20.74 -5.82 9.50
CA GLY A 99 -20.32 -7.09 10.09
C GLY A 99 -20.53 -8.30 9.19
N MET A 100 -21.45 -8.22 8.24
CA MET A 100 -21.73 -9.29 7.27
C MET A 100 -20.59 -9.52 6.28
N ILE A 101 -19.79 -8.49 5.97
CA ILE A 101 -18.71 -8.59 4.99
C ILE A 101 -17.54 -9.37 5.58
N LYS A 102 -17.00 -10.32 4.84
CA LYS A 102 -15.83 -11.12 5.22
C LYS A 102 -14.80 -11.05 4.10
N PRO A 103 -13.88 -10.08 4.15
CA PRO A 103 -12.85 -9.93 3.13
C PRO A 103 -11.93 -11.15 3.03
N SER A 104 -11.07 -11.18 2.03
CA SER A 104 -10.05 -12.22 1.89
C SER A 104 -9.21 -12.38 3.17
N GLY A 105 -9.01 -13.64 3.58
CA GLY A 105 -8.28 -14.01 4.80
C GLY A 105 -8.97 -13.63 6.12
N TRP A 106 -10.23 -13.19 6.09
CA TRP A 106 -10.95 -12.77 7.29
C TRP A 106 -11.15 -13.90 8.29
N HIS A 107 -10.71 -13.67 9.53
CA HIS A 107 -11.10 -14.42 10.71
C HIS A 107 -10.86 -13.57 11.96
N THR A 108 -11.43 -13.99 13.09
CA THR A 108 -11.33 -13.23 14.35
C THR A 108 -10.07 -13.63 15.10
N VAL A 109 -9.21 -12.66 15.42
CA VAL A 109 -8.01 -12.86 16.24
C VAL A 109 -7.95 -11.80 17.34
N LYS A 110 -7.52 -12.21 18.54
CA LYS A 110 -7.45 -11.33 19.71
C LYS A 110 -6.07 -11.33 20.38
N TYR A 111 -5.63 -10.16 20.83
CA TYR A 111 -4.44 -9.96 21.66
C TYR A 111 -4.68 -8.87 22.69
N ASP A 112 -4.14 -9.01 23.90
CA ASP A 112 -4.29 -7.99 24.95
C ASP A 112 -3.51 -6.70 24.67
N ILE A 113 -2.46 -6.77 23.85
CA ILE A 113 -1.66 -5.60 23.44
C ILE A 113 -2.33 -4.75 22.35
N VAL A 114 -3.44 -5.22 21.77
CA VAL A 114 -4.19 -4.48 20.75
C VAL A 114 -5.30 -3.71 21.44
N ASP A 115 -5.42 -2.42 21.15
CA ASP A 115 -6.54 -1.61 21.64
C ASP A 115 -7.88 -2.23 21.20
N GLY A 116 -8.85 -2.37 22.12
CA GLY A 116 -10.10 -3.08 21.85
C GLY A 116 -9.94 -4.59 21.59
N LYS A 117 -8.76 -5.16 21.80
CA LYS A 117 -8.39 -6.59 21.72
C LYS A 117 -8.45 -7.27 20.37
N TYR A 118 -9.21 -6.78 19.40
CA TYR A 118 -9.34 -7.41 18.07
C TYR A 118 -8.23 -6.92 17.13
N LEU A 119 -7.40 -7.84 16.61
CA LEU A 119 -6.33 -7.50 15.68
C LEU A 119 -6.90 -6.98 14.36
N TYR A 120 -7.84 -7.71 13.76
CA TYR A 120 -8.36 -7.40 12.44
C TYR A 120 -9.67 -6.60 12.49
N ASN A 121 -9.70 -5.53 11.72
CA ASN A 121 -10.85 -4.72 11.39
C ASN A 121 -11.23 -4.95 9.92
N ARG A 122 -12.52 -4.74 9.61
CA ARG A 122 -12.99 -4.54 8.24
C ARG A 122 -12.59 -3.12 7.86
N CYS A 123 -11.40 -3.00 7.28
CA CYS A 123 -10.78 -1.71 6.97
C CYS A 123 -11.32 -1.22 5.65
N HIS A 124 -11.95 -0.05 5.66
CA HIS A 124 -12.37 0.65 4.45
C HIS A 124 -11.13 1.08 3.65
N LEU A 125 -11.15 0.92 2.32
CA LEU A 125 -10.13 1.51 1.43
C LEU A 125 -10.43 3.00 1.22
N ILE A 126 -11.69 3.34 0.97
CA ILE A 126 -12.23 4.69 1.05
C ILE A 126 -13.16 4.75 2.27
N GLY A 127 -12.73 5.48 3.30
CA GLY A 127 -13.47 5.58 4.56
C GLY A 127 -14.88 6.16 4.38
N PHE A 128 -15.85 5.62 5.12
CA PHE A 128 -17.24 6.08 5.14
C PHE A 128 -17.37 7.60 5.25
N GLN A 129 -16.49 8.26 6.02
CA GLN A 129 -16.53 9.71 6.18
C GLN A 129 -16.30 10.52 4.90
N LEU A 130 -15.78 9.89 3.84
CA LEU A 130 -15.45 10.51 2.56
C LEU A 130 -16.57 10.31 1.53
N THR A 131 -17.20 9.15 1.47
CA THR A 131 -18.17 8.79 0.41
C THR A 131 -19.51 8.25 0.91
N GLY A 132 -19.67 8.04 2.22
CA GLY A 132 -20.88 7.45 2.80
C GLY A 132 -21.05 5.95 2.53
N GLU A 133 -20.10 5.30 1.87
CA GLU A 133 -20.21 3.89 1.50
C GLU A 133 -20.04 2.97 2.72
N ASN A 134 -21.03 2.09 2.95
CA ASN A 134 -21.09 1.20 4.10
C ASN A 134 -20.51 -0.19 3.77
N ALA A 135 -21.38 -1.17 3.54
CA ALA A 135 -21.05 -2.59 3.45
C ALA A 135 -20.73 -3.03 2.01
N ASN A 136 -19.76 -2.39 1.38
CA ASN A 136 -19.30 -2.74 0.04
C ASN A 136 -18.12 -3.72 0.11
N GLU A 137 -18.32 -4.95 -0.39
CA GLU A 137 -17.30 -6.00 -0.41
C GLU A 137 -16.04 -5.64 -1.22
N LYS A 138 -16.16 -4.69 -2.16
CA LYS A 138 -15.05 -4.17 -2.98
C LYS A 138 -14.26 -3.05 -2.30
N ASN A 139 -14.72 -2.59 -1.14
CA ASN A 139 -14.12 -1.48 -0.39
C ASN A 139 -13.60 -1.90 0.99
N LEU A 140 -13.61 -3.19 1.33
CA LEU A 140 -13.29 -3.69 2.67
C LEU A 140 -12.22 -4.77 2.61
N ILE A 141 -11.10 -4.53 3.29
CA ILE A 141 -10.02 -5.50 3.44
C ILE A 141 -9.90 -6.00 4.89
N THR A 142 -9.28 -7.17 5.07
CA THR A 142 -8.79 -7.62 6.38
C THR A 142 -7.55 -6.79 6.75
N GLY A 143 -7.77 -5.69 7.47
CA GLY A 143 -6.72 -4.78 7.91
C GLY A 143 -6.51 -4.87 9.42
N THR A 144 -5.29 -4.67 9.90
CA THR A 144 -5.05 -4.55 11.35
C THR A 144 -5.76 -3.30 11.89
N ARG A 145 -6.08 -3.31 13.18
CA ARG A 145 -6.56 -2.11 13.87
C ARG A 145 -5.56 -0.96 13.75
N TYR A 146 -4.27 -1.27 13.77
CA TYR A 146 -3.19 -0.31 13.63
C TYR A 146 -3.17 0.34 12.23
N LEU A 147 -3.30 -0.44 11.15
CA LEU A 147 -3.50 0.10 9.80
C LEU A 147 -4.71 1.03 9.77
N ASN A 148 -5.84 0.58 10.31
CA ASN A 148 -7.10 1.32 10.24
C ASN A 148 -7.06 2.62 11.06
N LYS A 149 -6.46 2.62 12.26
CA LYS A 149 -6.48 3.76 13.19
C LYS A 149 -5.27 4.68 13.08
N GLU A 150 -4.08 4.12 12.96
CA GLU A 150 -2.81 4.87 12.93
C GLU A 150 -2.29 5.05 11.51
N GLY A 151 -2.58 4.10 10.62
CA GLY A 151 -2.14 4.12 9.22
C GLY A 151 -2.98 5.02 8.33
N MET A 152 -4.30 4.81 8.27
CA MET A 152 -5.19 5.43 7.28
C MET A 152 -6.01 6.60 7.83
N LEU A 153 -6.62 6.44 9.00
CA LEU A 153 -7.55 7.43 9.57
C LEU A 153 -6.98 8.87 9.67
N PRO A 154 -5.70 9.12 10.00
CA PRO A 154 -5.16 10.48 10.01
C PRO A 154 -5.22 11.17 8.64
N PHE A 155 -4.97 10.41 7.56
CA PHE A 155 -5.05 10.93 6.19
C PHE A 155 -6.49 11.15 5.75
N GLU A 156 -7.39 10.22 6.07
CA GLU A 156 -8.82 10.37 5.81
C GLU A 156 -9.39 11.61 6.51
N ASN A 157 -9.02 11.84 7.77
CA ASN A 157 -9.40 13.04 8.52
C ASN A 157 -8.86 14.31 7.86
N LYS A 158 -7.62 14.30 7.38
CA LYS A 158 -7.02 15.44 6.67
C LYS A 158 -7.82 15.79 5.41
N VAL A 159 -8.15 14.78 4.60
CA VAL A 159 -8.96 14.93 3.38
C VAL A 159 -10.38 15.41 3.70
N GLY A 160 -11.09 14.70 4.59
CA GLY A 160 -12.45 15.04 4.96
C GLY A 160 -12.58 16.44 5.56
N ASN A 161 -11.63 16.85 6.41
CA ASN A 161 -11.60 18.21 6.97
C ASN A 161 -11.35 19.28 5.91
N TYR A 162 -10.49 19.00 4.93
CA TYR A 162 -10.25 19.91 3.81
C TYR A 162 -11.53 20.10 2.99
N VAL A 163 -12.16 19.02 2.53
CA VAL A 163 -13.38 19.06 1.71
C VAL A 163 -14.51 19.79 2.45
N ARG A 164 -14.74 19.50 3.74
CA ARG A 164 -15.76 20.17 4.55
C ARG A 164 -15.53 21.68 4.70
N ARG A 165 -14.26 22.10 4.83
CA ARG A 165 -13.90 23.50 5.08
C ARG A 165 -13.92 24.34 3.81
N THR A 166 -13.48 23.79 2.69
CA THR A 166 -13.29 24.55 1.44
C THR A 166 -14.43 24.35 0.44
N GLY A 167 -15.11 23.21 0.48
CA GLY A 167 -16.04 22.79 -0.57
C GLY A 167 -15.33 22.29 -1.85
N ASN A 168 -14.00 22.25 -1.85
CA ASN A 168 -13.17 21.75 -2.95
C ASN A 168 -13.19 20.21 -3.01
N HIS A 169 -12.75 19.66 -4.13
CA HIS A 169 -12.61 18.24 -4.36
C HIS A 169 -11.21 17.74 -4.03
N VAL A 170 -11.14 16.48 -3.63
CA VAL A 170 -9.87 15.76 -3.44
C VAL A 170 -9.92 14.47 -4.23
N MET A 171 -9.03 14.35 -5.21
CA MET A 171 -8.71 13.07 -5.82
C MET A 171 -8.09 12.17 -4.75
N TYR A 172 -8.66 10.99 -4.54
CA TYR A 172 -8.26 10.05 -3.51
C TYR A 172 -8.20 8.65 -4.09
N ARG A 173 -7.07 7.94 -3.92
CA ARG A 173 -6.89 6.56 -4.38
C ARG A 173 -6.31 5.71 -3.25
N ALA A 174 -6.91 4.55 -3.03
CA ALA A 174 -6.47 3.55 -2.08
C ALA A 174 -6.28 2.22 -2.81
N MET A 175 -5.04 1.73 -2.84
CA MET A 175 -4.65 0.49 -3.52
C MET A 175 -4.09 -0.51 -2.51
N PRO A 176 -4.81 -1.58 -2.15
CA PRO A 176 -4.26 -2.63 -1.32
C PRO A 176 -3.17 -3.40 -2.09
N ILE A 177 -2.01 -3.60 -1.47
CA ILE A 177 -0.87 -4.26 -2.11
C ILE A 177 -0.67 -5.65 -1.52
N PHE A 178 -0.86 -6.69 -2.33
CA PHE A 178 -0.67 -8.08 -1.95
C PHE A 178 0.69 -8.61 -2.41
N GLY A 179 1.34 -9.42 -1.57
CA GLY A 179 2.50 -10.21 -1.99
C GLY A 179 2.04 -11.52 -2.65
N GLY A 180 2.25 -11.69 -3.95
CA GLY A 180 1.88 -12.92 -4.65
C GLY A 180 0.42 -13.33 -4.43
N SER A 181 0.19 -14.57 -3.99
CA SER A 181 -1.14 -15.13 -3.72
C SER A 181 -1.62 -14.92 -2.27
N ASN A 182 -1.02 -13.98 -1.52
CA ASN A 182 -1.41 -13.72 -0.14
C ASN A 182 -2.88 -13.27 -0.04
N SER A 183 -3.58 -13.74 1.01
CA SER A 183 -4.97 -13.38 1.28
C SER A 183 -5.10 -12.01 1.95
N LEU A 184 -4.08 -11.56 2.68
CA LEU A 184 -4.02 -10.23 3.29
C LEU A 184 -3.08 -9.34 2.48
N ALA A 185 -3.45 -8.07 2.35
CA ALA A 185 -2.57 -7.06 1.80
C ALA A 185 -1.42 -6.81 2.79
N SER A 186 -0.21 -6.56 2.28
CA SER A 186 0.94 -6.12 3.08
C SER A 186 0.73 -4.68 3.61
N GLY A 187 -0.14 -3.92 2.95
CA GLY A 187 -0.46 -2.54 3.26
C GLY A 187 -1.33 -1.92 2.17
N VAL A 188 -1.60 -0.63 2.30
CA VAL A 188 -2.39 0.16 1.34
C VAL A 188 -1.54 1.32 0.86
N LEU A 189 -1.34 1.43 -0.45
CA LEU A 189 -0.83 2.65 -1.07
C LEU A 189 -1.97 3.67 -1.14
N LEU A 190 -1.78 4.79 -0.46
CA LEU A 190 -2.75 5.85 -0.32
C LEU A 190 -2.24 7.15 -0.94
N GLU A 191 -3.05 7.73 -1.82
CA GLU A 191 -2.70 8.93 -2.56
C GLU A 191 -3.84 9.92 -2.50
N ALA A 192 -3.53 11.21 -2.28
CA ALA A 192 -4.53 12.26 -2.40
C ALA A 192 -3.97 13.56 -2.95
N PHE A 193 -4.81 14.25 -3.75
CA PHE A 193 -4.49 15.51 -4.41
C PHE A 193 -5.73 16.41 -4.44
N SER A 194 -5.65 17.60 -3.85
CA SER A 194 -6.73 18.59 -3.90
C SER A 194 -6.78 19.26 -5.27
N VAL A 195 -7.98 19.33 -5.86
CA VAL A 195 -8.13 19.60 -7.30
C VAL A 195 -8.05 21.09 -7.61
N GLU A 196 -8.89 21.89 -6.98
CA GLU A 196 -9.08 23.31 -7.29
C GLU A 196 -7.90 24.19 -6.89
N ASP A 197 -7.12 23.76 -5.89
CA ASP A 197 -5.92 24.46 -5.42
C ASP A 197 -4.62 23.78 -5.90
N ASN A 198 -4.72 22.87 -6.87
CA ASN A 198 -3.59 22.18 -7.49
C ASN A 198 -2.64 21.54 -6.46
N GLY A 199 -3.21 20.86 -5.46
CA GLY A 199 -2.47 20.13 -4.43
C GLY A 199 -1.93 21.00 -3.29
N ALA A 200 -2.25 22.30 -3.24
CA ALA A 200 -1.75 23.19 -2.18
C ALA A 200 -2.25 22.78 -0.78
N GLY A 201 -3.51 22.36 -0.65
CA GLY A 201 -4.09 21.91 0.61
C GLY A 201 -3.83 20.42 0.93
N ILE A 202 -4.00 19.55 -0.07
CA ILE A 202 -3.80 18.10 0.05
C ILE A 202 -2.90 17.63 -1.09
N CYS A 203 -1.73 17.12 -0.73
CA CYS A 203 -0.83 16.42 -1.64
C CYS A 203 -0.03 15.40 -0.82
N PHE A 204 -0.30 14.11 -1.03
CA PHE A 204 0.48 13.04 -0.39
C PHE A 204 0.42 11.72 -1.16
N CYS A 205 1.46 10.93 -1.01
CA CYS A 205 1.55 9.55 -1.49
C CYS A 205 2.28 8.73 -0.42
N VAL A 206 1.58 7.82 0.25
CA VAL A 206 2.08 7.09 1.40
C VAL A 206 1.71 5.61 1.31
N PHE A 207 2.57 4.74 1.84
CA PHE A 207 2.24 3.34 2.04
C PHE A 207 1.94 3.09 3.52
N CYS A 208 0.70 2.71 3.84
CA CYS A 208 0.25 2.41 5.19
C CYS A 208 0.38 0.89 5.44
N TYR A 209 1.12 0.49 6.48
CA TYR A 209 1.41 -0.92 6.73
C TYR A 209 0.21 -1.67 7.30
N ASN A 210 -0.09 -2.84 6.76
CA ASN A 210 -1.03 -3.79 7.36
C ASN A 210 -0.34 -4.63 8.44
N ALA A 211 0.24 -3.95 9.44
CA ALA A 211 1.03 -4.56 10.50
C ALA A 211 0.51 -4.12 11.87
N HIS A 212 1.06 -4.67 12.96
CA HIS A 212 0.84 -4.16 14.31
C HIS A 212 2.14 -4.31 15.11
N PRO A 213 2.57 -3.30 15.89
CA PRO A 213 3.72 -3.45 16.78
C PRO A 213 3.57 -4.67 17.71
N GLY A 214 4.59 -5.53 17.77
CA GLY A 214 4.61 -6.70 18.64
C GLY A 214 3.80 -7.91 18.16
N ILE A 215 3.31 -7.91 16.91
CA ILE A 215 2.57 -9.04 16.32
C ILE A 215 3.16 -9.38 14.95
N TYR A 216 3.57 -10.63 14.79
CA TYR A 216 3.89 -11.21 13.50
C TYR A 216 2.61 -11.68 12.80
N ILE A 217 2.49 -11.39 11.50
CA ILE A 217 1.35 -11.74 10.67
C ILE A 217 1.82 -12.59 9.49
N ASN A 218 1.16 -13.75 9.31
CA ASN A 218 1.25 -14.54 8.10
C ASN A 218 0.25 -14.00 7.06
N TYR A 219 0.72 -13.17 6.14
CA TYR A 219 -0.14 -12.56 5.12
C TYR A 219 -0.79 -13.57 4.16
N ALA A 220 -0.29 -14.81 4.08
CA ALA A 220 -0.87 -15.83 3.21
C ALA A 220 -2.31 -16.18 3.62
N ASN A 221 -2.58 -16.25 4.92
CA ASN A 221 -3.85 -16.74 5.48
C ASN A 221 -4.42 -15.88 6.62
N GLY A 222 -3.63 -14.93 7.14
CA GLY A 222 -3.97 -14.04 8.25
C GLY A 222 -3.66 -14.61 9.63
N ASP A 223 -3.05 -15.79 9.75
CA ASP A 223 -2.61 -16.29 11.05
C ASP A 223 -1.61 -15.31 11.67
N SER A 224 -1.56 -15.25 12.99
CA SER A 224 -0.66 -14.33 13.70
C SER A 224 -0.16 -14.90 15.01
N CYS A 225 0.96 -14.35 15.49
CA CYS A 225 1.48 -14.63 16.82
C CYS A 225 2.07 -13.36 17.44
N GLN A 226 1.91 -13.24 18.76
CA GLN A 226 2.53 -12.15 19.50
C GLN A 226 4.04 -12.41 19.59
N GLU A 227 4.83 -11.38 19.29
CA GLU A 227 6.28 -11.44 19.43
C GLU A 227 6.64 -11.70 20.89
N SER A 228 7.45 -12.73 21.15
CA SER A 228 7.91 -13.03 22.50
C SER A 228 8.90 -11.95 22.96
N ALA A 229 8.91 -11.59 24.24
CA ALA A 229 9.89 -10.63 24.79
C ALA A 229 11.36 -11.03 24.52
N ASN A 230 11.63 -12.33 24.34
CA ASN A 230 12.95 -12.86 23.94
C ASN A 230 13.22 -12.82 22.42
N ALA A 231 12.22 -12.54 21.59
CA ALA A 231 12.39 -12.27 20.16
C ALA A 231 12.84 -10.82 19.89
N ALA A 232 12.67 -9.90 20.86
CA ALA A 232 13.28 -8.57 20.81
C ALA A 232 14.82 -8.63 20.83
N VAL A 233 15.40 -9.70 21.39
CA VAL A 233 16.86 -9.97 21.39
C VAL A 233 17.31 -10.76 20.16
N THR A 234 16.36 -11.30 19.38
CA THR A 234 16.60 -11.92 18.08
C THR A 234 15.79 -11.24 16.98
N ARG A 235 15.84 -9.90 16.93
CA ARG A 235 16.14 -9.27 15.64
C ARG A 235 17.52 -9.79 15.24
N GLN A 236 17.60 -11.04 14.75
CA GLN A 236 18.40 -11.25 13.56
C GLN A 236 17.73 -10.37 12.52
N VAL A 237 18.15 -9.11 12.55
CA VAL A 237 18.43 -8.32 11.37
C VAL A 237 18.66 -9.30 10.23
N THR A 238 17.60 -9.62 9.47
CA THR A 238 17.73 -10.36 8.23
C THR A 238 18.39 -9.37 7.32
N SER A 239 19.72 -9.38 7.37
CA SER A 239 20.53 -8.42 6.66
C SER A 239 20.08 -8.36 5.22
N ALA A 240 19.66 -7.19 4.76
CA ALA A 240 19.14 -7.00 3.40
C ALA A 240 20.07 -7.60 2.33
N TYR A 241 21.38 -7.57 2.60
CA TYR A 241 22.40 -8.16 1.74
C TYR A 241 23.48 -8.94 2.51
N ILE A 242 24.05 -9.92 1.82
CA ILE A 242 25.28 -10.63 2.19
C ILE A 242 26.42 -10.12 1.33
N LEU A 243 27.46 -9.59 1.97
CA LEU A 243 28.66 -9.07 1.33
C LEU A 243 29.75 -10.14 1.30
N ASN A 244 30.41 -10.25 0.15
CA ASN A 244 31.70 -10.90 0.01
C ASN A 244 32.79 -9.81 0.02
N THR A 245 33.54 -9.71 1.11
CA THR A 245 34.57 -8.67 1.28
C THR A 245 35.78 -8.87 0.38
N ASN A 246 36.01 -10.08 -0.15
CA ASN A 246 37.09 -10.39 -1.07
C ASN A 246 36.75 -10.00 -2.50
N SER A 247 35.60 -10.46 -3.02
CA SER A 247 35.18 -10.15 -4.39
C SER A 247 34.51 -8.79 -4.54
N LYS A 248 34.25 -8.09 -3.42
CA LYS A 248 33.47 -6.85 -3.35
C LYS A 248 32.12 -7.00 -4.05
N LYS A 249 31.43 -8.11 -3.79
CA LYS A 249 30.07 -8.37 -4.28
C LYS A 249 29.06 -8.44 -3.15
N PHE A 250 27.83 -8.02 -3.42
CA PHE A 250 26.71 -8.20 -2.49
C PHE A 250 25.59 -9.06 -3.11
N HIS A 251 24.88 -9.78 -2.25
CA HIS A 251 23.94 -10.85 -2.61
C HIS A 251 22.66 -10.73 -1.77
N TYR A 252 21.51 -11.19 -2.28
CA TYR A 252 20.39 -11.49 -1.38
C TYR A 252 20.72 -12.66 -0.45
N PRO A 253 20.14 -12.71 0.77
CA PRO A 253 20.35 -13.83 1.69
C PRO A 253 20.01 -15.21 1.13
N SER A 254 19.05 -15.28 0.21
CA SER A 254 18.61 -16.50 -0.48
C SER A 254 19.50 -16.92 -1.67
N CYS A 255 20.56 -16.18 -1.99
CA CYS A 255 21.41 -16.47 -3.15
C CYS A 255 22.26 -17.72 -2.93
N THR A 256 22.22 -18.66 -3.89
CA THR A 256 23.05 -19.88 -3.88
C THR A 256 24.54 -19.58 -3.78
N SER A 257 25.03 -18.55 -4.49
CA SER A 257 26.44 -18.14 -4.39
C SER A 257 26.78 -17.50 -3.06
N ALA A 258 25.81 -16.93 -2.33
CA ALA A 258 26.06 -16.39 -1.00
C ALA A 258 26.38 -17.50 0.01
N ALA A 259 25.76 -18.67 -0.13
CA ALA A 259 26.05 -19.85 0.70
C ALA A 259 27.47 -20.40 0.51
N LEU A 260 28.12 -20.10 -0.62
CA LEU A 260 29.48 -20.54 -0.93
C LEU A 260 30.57 -19.54 -0.48
N ILE A 261 30.18 -18.38 0.06
CA ILE A 261 31.13 -17.39 0.56
C ILE A 261 31.79 -17.93 1.84
N SER A 262 33.12 -18.04 1.83
CA SER A 262 33.89 -18.40 3.03
C SER A 262 33.57 -17.46 4.19
N GLU A 263 33.40 -18.00 5.39
CA GLU A 263 33.03 -17.25 6.60
C GLU A 263 33.91 -16.01 6.85
N ARG A 264 35.24 -16.13 6.68
CA ARG A 264 36.18 -14.99 6.82
C ARG A 264 35.84 -13.78 5.94
N ASN A 265 35.26 -14.02 4.77
CA ASN A 265 34.90 -13.02 3.76
C ASN A 265 33.41 -12.66 3.74
N ARG A 266 32.60 -13.34 4.55
CA ARG A 266 31.16 -13.13 4.61
C ARG A 266 30.87 -12.05 5.65
N ARG A 267 30.16 -11.01 5.24
CA ARG A 267 29.60 -9.99 6.14
C ARG A 267 28.14 -9.80 5.79
N GLU A 268 27.34 -9.44 6.76
CA GLU A 268 25.94 -9.12 6.53
C GLU A 268 25.74 -7.60 6.61
N SER A 269 24.83 -7.04 5.81
CA SER A 269 24.59 -5.60 5.71
C SER A 269 23.12 -5.26 5.51
N ASN A 270 22.69 -4.15 6.11
CA ASN A 270 21.37 -3.53 5.90
C ASN A 270 21.45 -2.23 5.11
N LYS A 271 22.62 -1.90 4.58
CA LYS A 271 22.79 -0.73 3.73
C LYS A 271 21.96 -0.89 2.47
N THR A 272 21.45 0.22 1.97
CA THR A 272 20.76 0.28 0.68
C THR A 272 21.71 -0.12 -0.45
N ARG A 273 21.11 -0.52 -1.58
CA ARG A 273 21.86 -0.84 -2.80
C ARG A 273 22.84 0.28 -3.20
N ASN A 274 22.39 1.53 -3.13
CA ASN A 274 23.19 2.69 -3.53
C ASN A 274 24.37 2.94 -2.57
N GLU A 275 24.17 2.77 -1.27
CA GLU A 275 25.25 2.87 -0.27
C GLU A 275 26.32 1.80 -0.48
N LEU A 276 25.93 0.56 -0.77
CA LEU A 276 26.88 -0.52 -1.07
C LEU A 276 27.67 -0.25 -2.35
N ILE A 277 27.02 0.28 -3.39
CA ILE A 277 27.70 0.69 -4.62
C ILE A 277 28.68 1.84 -4.35
N ALA A 278 28.29 2.83 -3.55
CA ALA A 278 29.18 3.92 -3.14
C ALA A 278 30.40 3.44 -2.35
N GLU A 279 30.26 2.34 -1.58
CA GLU A 279 31.35 1.66 -0.87
C GLU A 279 32.21 0.74 -1.74
N GLY A 280 31.97 0.73 -3.06
CA GLY A 280 32.72 -0.03 -4.04
C GLY A 280 32.31 -1.50 -4.16
N TYR A 281 31.12 -1.87 -3.68
CA TYR A 281 30.56 -3.21 -3.91
C TYR A 281 29.74 -3.25 -5.20
N SER A 282 29.73 -4.40 -5.86
CA SER A 282 28.94 -4.65 -7.08
C SER A 282 27.86 -5.71 -6.83
N PRO A 283 26.70 -5.63 -7.49
CA PRO A 283 25.64 -6.61 -7.32
C PRO A 283 26.07 -7.97 -7.88
N CYS A 284 25.66 -9.05 -7.21
CA CYS A 284 25.88 -10.40 -7.72
C CYS A 284 25.11 -10.61 -9.04
N GLY A 285 25.80 -11.06 -10.09
CA GLY A 285 25.17 -11.32 -11.40
C GLY A 285 24.14 -12.46 -11.42
N ILE A 286 24.10 -13.31 -10.38
CA ILE A 286 23.17 -14.44 -10.28
C ILE A 286 21.86 -14.02 -9.63
N CYS A 287 21.91 -13.49 -8.40
CA CYS A 287 20.69 -13.05 -7.71
C CYS A 287 20.24 -11.63 -8.08
N LYS A 288 21.08 -10.87 -8.80
CA LYS A 288 20.81 -9.51 -9.29
C LYS A 288 20.14 -8.59 -8.25
N PRO A 289 20.76 -8.46 -7.05
CA PRO A 289 20.27 -7.56 -6.01
C PRO A 289 20.39 -6.10 -6.41
#